data_AF-A0A3C0GP59-F1
#
_entry.id   AF-A0A3C0GP59-F1
#
_cell.length_a   1.000
_cell.length_b   1.000
_cell.length_c   1.000
_cell.angle_alpha   90.00
_cell.angle_beta   90.00
_cell.angle_gamma   90.00
#
_symmetry.space_group_name_H-M   'P 1'
#
loop_
_entity.id
_entity.type
_entity.pdbx_description
1 polymer ?
#
loop_
_entity_poly.entity_id
_entity_poly.type
_entity_poly.pdbx_seq_one_letter_code
_entity_poly.pdbx_strand_id
1 'polypeptide(L)' 'DAVLVVGSSLMVYSGFRFVQAAANAGLPVAALNLGRTRADDLLSLKVEQPCAPALAFLLPGAANA' A
#
# COMPACT_ATOMS: atom_id res chain seq x y z
N ASP A 1 -11.45 -2.57 -9.11
CA ASP A 1 -10.75 -1.47 -8.41
C ASP A 1 -10.04 -1.97 -7.17
N ALA A 2 -9.13 -1.17 -6.62
CA ALA A 2 -8.29 -1.52 -5.46
C ALA A 2 -7.70 -0.26 -4.80
N VAL A 3 -7.16 -0.41 -3.60
CA VAL A 3 -6.34 0.62 -2.93
C VAL A 3 -4.93 0.10 -2.72
N LEU A 4 -3.92 0.90 -3.11
CA LEU A 4 -2.52 0.66 -2.79
C LEU A 4 -2.04 1.72 -1.78
N VAL A 5 -1.54 1.25 -0.63
CA VAL A 5 -0.92 2.07 0.40
C VAL A 5 0.59 2.02 0.22
N VAL A 6 1.25 3.16 0.13
CA VAL A 6 2.72 3.24 -0.08
C VAL A 6 3.35 4.09 1.03
N GLY A 7 4.26 3.49 1.80
CA GLY A 7 5.09 4.22 2.78
C GLY A 7 4.32 4.91 3.91
N SER A 8 3.13 4.42 4.27
CA SER A 8 2.29 5.02 5.31
C SER A 8 1.96 4.01 6.40
N SER A 9 2.09 4.43 7.66
CA SER A 9 1.65 3.64 8.81
C SER A 9 0.13 3.62 8.97
N LEU A 10 -0.58 4.54 8.29
CA LEU A 10 -2.03 4.73 8.42
C LEU A 10 -2.54 4.95 9.85
N MET A 11 -1.67 5.35 10.77
CA MET A 11 -2.09 5.60 12.16
C MET A 11 -3.11 6.74 12.23
N VAL A 12 -2.92 7.78 11.41
CA VAL A 12 -3.85 8.91 11.29
C VAL A 12 -5.05 8.52 10.42
N TYR A 13 -6.25 8.88 10.89
CA TYR A 13 -7.50 8.48 10.25
C TYR A 13 -7.70 9.04 8.84
N SER A 14 -7.06 10.17 8.51
CA SER A 14 -7.23 10.85 7.22
C SER A 14 -6.93 9.97 6.01
N GLY A 15 -5.92 9.09 6.11
CA GLY A 15 -5.63 8.06 5.11
C GLY A 15 -6.37 6.75 5.37
N PHE A 16 -6.47 6.33 6.64
CA PHE A 16 -7.07 5.05 7.02
C PHE A 16 -8.54 4.92 6.60
N ARG A 17 -9.31 6.01 6.59
CA ARG A 17 -10.71 6.01 6.14
C ARG A 17 -10.92 5.48 4.72
N PHE A 18 -9.94 5.66 3.82
CA PHE A 18 -10.03 5.15 2.45
C PHE A 18 -9.84 3.63 2.41
N VAL A 19 -8.93 3.11 3.22
CA VAL A 19 -8.74 1.66 3.38
C VAL A 19 -9.98 1.02 3.97
N GLN A 20 -10.56 1.62 5.01
CA GLN A 20 -11.81 1.14 5.62
C GLN A 20 -12.95 1.12 4.60
N ALA A 21 -13.10 2.18 3.80
CA ALA A 21 -14.13 2.25 2.76
C ALA A 21 -13.93 1.17 1.68
N ALA A 22 -12.69 0.95 1.23
CA ALA A 22 -12.37 -0.11 0.27
C ALA A 22 -12.67 -1.50 0.83
N ALA A 23 -12.22 -1.79 2.05
CA ALA A 23 -12.48 -3.07 2.71
C ALA A 23 -13.99 -3.32 2.89
N ASN A 24 -14.76 -2.31 3.32
CA ASN A 24 -16.21 -2.41 3.47
C ASN A 24 -16.93 -2.64 2.13
N ALA A 25 -16.38 -2.13 1.03
CA ALA A 25 -16.87 -2.38 -0.33
C ALA A 25 -16.39 -3.72 -0.92
N GLY A 26 -15.63 -4.53 -0.17
CA GLY A 26 -15.06 -5.79 -0.65
C GLY A 26 -13.94 -5.60 -1.68
N LEU A 27 -13.35 -4.40 -1.77
CA LEU A 27 -12.24 -4.12 -2.69
C LEU A 27 -10.91 -4.51 -2.03
N PRO A 28 -9.98 -5.11 -2.80
CA PRO A 28 -8.68 -5.50 -2.28
C PRO A 28 -7.85 -4.27 -1.88
N VAL A 29 -7.12 -4.44 -0.77
CA VAL A 29 -6.18 -3.43 -0.25
C VAL A 29 -4.80 -4.05 -0.19
N ALA A 30 -3.83 -3.42 -0.85
CA ALA A 30 -2.43 -3.81 -0.79
C ALA A 30 -1.60 -2.73 -0.11
N ALA A 31 -0.51 -3.13 0.56
CA ALA A 31 0.47 -2.19 1.11
C ALA A 31 1.90 -2.52 0.66
N LEU A 32 2.65 -1.48 0.31
CA LEU A 32 4.10 -1.47 0.17
C LEU A 32 4.65 -0.59 1.29
N ASN A 33 5.06 -1.22 2.39
CA ASN A 33 5.51 -0.50 3.58
C ASN A 33 6.42 -1.38 4.43
N LEU A 34 7.42 -0.76 5.06
CA LEU A 34 8.25 -1.42 6.07
C LEU A 34 7.59 -1.28 7.44
N GLY A 35 7.48 -2.40 8.16
CA GLY A 35 6.89 -2.44 9.49
C GLY A 35 5.37 -2.35 9.48
N ARG A 36 4.80 -2.14 10.67
CA ARG A 36 3.35 -2.26 10.89
C ARG A 36 2.56 -1.13 10.25
N THR A 37 1.37 -1.47 9.76
CA THR A 37 0.36 -0.49 9.35
C THR A 37 -0.88 -0.71 10.21
N ARG A 38 -1.64 0.37 10.49
CA ARG A 38 -2.95 0.26 11.14
C ARG A 38 -3.92 -0.64 10.37
N ALA A 39 -3.69 -0.82 9.07
CA ALA A 39 -4.51 -1.60 8.18
C ALA A 39 -4.09 -3.07 8.04
N ASP A 40 -3.07 -3.56 8.76
CA ASP A 40 -2.48 -4.90 8.52
C ASP A 40 -3.55 -6.01 8.46
N ASP A 41 -4.59 -5.97 9.31
CA ASP A 41 -5.68 -6.96 9.34
C ASP A 41 -6.69 -6.84 8.19
N LEU A 42 -6.65 -5.73 7.43
CA LEU A 42 -7.50 -5.46 6.26
C LEU A 42 -6.78 -5.68 4.93
N LEU A 43 -5.46 -5.95 4.95
CA LEU A 43 -4.67 -6.09 3.74
C LEU A 43 -4.89 -7.46 3.09
N SER A 44 -5.13 -7.45 1.78
CA SER A 44 -5.08 -8.64 0.93
C SER A 44 -3.64 -9.03 0.58
N LEU A 45 -2.72 -8.05 0.57
CA LEU A 45 -1.30 -8.25 0.29
C LEU A 45 -0.46 -7.21 1.03
N LYS A 46 0.68 -7.63 1.57
CA LYS A 46 1.71 -6.73 2.09
C LYS A 46 3.07 -7.09 1.51
N VAL A 47 3.73 -6.08 0.94
CA VAL A 47 5.11 -6.16 0.46
C VAL A 47 5.98 -5.33 1.41
N GLU A 48 6.86 -6.01 2.13
CA GLU A 48 7.76 -5.37 3.09
C GLU A 48 9.10 -5.01 2.43
N GLN A 49 9.09 -3.94 1.63
CA GLN A 49 10.27 -3.41 0.95
C GLN A 49 10.31 -1.88 0.99
N PRO A 50 11.49 -1.25 0.84
CA PRO A 50 11.58 0.18 0.64
C PRO A 50 10.84 0.60 -0.64
N CYS A 51 10.02 1.64 -0.57
CA CYS A 51 9.10 2.00 -1.66
C CYS A 51 9.83 2.39 -2.95
N ALA A 52 10.93 3.14 -2.83
CA ALA A 52 11.69 3.64 -3.97
C ALA A 52 12.23 2.52 -4.89
N PRO A 53 13.03 1.54 -4.40
CA PRO A 53 13.48 0.44 -5.25
C PRO A 53 12.32 -0.46 -5.72
N ALA A 54 11.33 -0.72 -4.87
CA ALA A 54 10.20 -1.59 -5.24
C ALA A 54 9.31 -1.01 -6.35
N LEU A 55 9.22 0.33 -6.46
CA LEU A 55 8.45 1.01 -7.50
C LEU A 55 9.32 1.59 -8.62
N ALA A 56 10.63 1.33 -8.62
CA ALA A 56 11.56 1.90 -9.60
C ALA A 56 11.17 1.57 -11.05
N PHE A 57 10.56 0.40 -11.28
CA PHE A 57 10.07 -0.04 -12.59
C PHE A 57 8.98 0.87 -13.20
N LEU A 58 8.34 1.72 -12.40
CA LEU A 58 7.36 2.71 -12.89
C LEU A 58 8.01 3.95 -13.53
N LEU A 59 9.31 4.17 -13.30
CA LEU A 59 10.01 5.33 -13.84
C LEU A 59 10.35 5.10 -15.33
N PRO A 60 10.16 6.12 -16.20
CA PRO A 60 10.56 6.03 -17.60
C PRO A 60 12.05 5.72 -17.73
N GLY A 61 12.39 4.74 -18.57
CA GLY A 61 13.78 4.34 -18.80
C GLY A 61 14.36 3.37 -17.76
N ALA A 62 13.57 2.93 -16.76
CA ALA A 62 13.96 1.86 -15.84
C ALA A 62 13.94 0.45 -16.48
N ALA A 63 13.83 0.35 -17.81
CA ALA A 63 13.85 -0.91 -18.52
C ALA A 63 15.22 -1.59 -18.37
N ASN A 64 15.24 -2.62 -17.53
CA ASN A 64 16.33 -3.57 -17.31
C ASN A 64 17.60 -2.97 -16.70
N ALA A 65 17.62 -2.82 -15.38
CA ALA A 65 18.85 -3.00 -14.59
C ALA A 65 18.80 -4.37 -13.92
#